data_AF-A0AAV5BPA8-F1
#
_entry.id   AF-A0AAV5BPA8-F1
#
_cell.length_a   1.000
_cell.length_b   1.000
_cell.length_c   1.000
_cell.angle_alpha   90.00
_cell.angle_beta   90.00
_cell.angle_gamma   90.00
#
_symmetry.space_group_name_H-M   'P 1'
#
loop_
_entity.id
_entity.type
_entity.pdbx_description
1 polymer ?
#
loop_
_entity_poly.entity_id
_entity_poly.type
_entity_poly.pdbx_seq_one_letter_code
_entity_poly.pdbx_strand_id
1 'polypeptide(L)'
;MHEGLQITTEALGERYLGLPIAVGKVADGTFSYIPNRIRSFVCGWGERDLSCTAREELIKANAQAVPTYPMSCFKIPADVCKKMTTYVSNYW
;
A
#
# COMPACT_ATOMS: atom_id res chain seq x y z
N MET A 1 -5.17 25.22 -34.26
CA MET A 1 -4.92 25.86 -32.96
C MET A 1 -4.70 24.74 -31.95
N HIS A 2 -3.43 24.35 -31.76
CA HIS A 2 -3.05 23.41 -30.71
C HIS A 2 -2.95 24.23 -29.42
N GLU A 3 -4.00 24.20 -28.62
CA GLU A 3 -3.96 24.76 -27.28
C GLU A 3 -3.21 23.77 -26.39
N GLY A 4 -1.89 23.93 -26.36
CA GLY A 4 -1.02 23.22 -25.44
C GLY A 4 -1.32 23.71 -24.04
N LEU A 5 -2.00 22.88 -23.24
CA LEU A 5 -2.31 23.18 -21.86
C LEU A 5 -0.98 23.28 -21.08
N GLN A 6 -0.52 24.51 -20.91
CA GLN A 6 0.71 24.88 -20.22
C GLN A 6 0.53 24.72 -18.70
N ILE A 7 0.46 23.47 -18.24
CA ILE A 7 0.41 23.18 -16.80
C ILE A 7 1.85 23.25 -16.25
N THR A 8 2.30 24.46 -15.90
CA THR A 8 3.54 24.70 -15.13
C THR A 8 3.28 24.48 -13.63
N THR A 9 2.85 23.28 -13.26
CA THR A 9 3.10 22.67 -11.94
C THR A 9 2.65 21.22 -12.04
N GLU A 10 3.55 20.33 -12.43
CA GLU A 10 3.29 18.91 -12.30
C GLU A 10 3.36 18.61 -10.79
N ALA A 11 2.20 18.55 -10.14
CA ALA A 11 2.03 18.13 -8.77
C ALA A 11 2.29 16.62 -8.61
N LEU A 12 3.46 16.15 -9.08
CA LEU A 12 3.88 14.74 -9.07
C LEU A 12 4.08 14.20 -7.64
N GLY A 13 4.08 15.08 -6.64
CA GLY A 13 4.20 14.75 -5.21
C GLY A 13 2.89 14.75 -4.43
N GLU A 14 1.80 15.28 -4.98
CA GLU A 14 0.53 15.38 -4.26
C GLU A 14 -0.17 14.01 -4.20
N ARG A 15 -0.69 13.65 -3.02
CA ARG A 15 -1.42 12.39 -2.79
C ARG A 15 -2.91 12.66 -2.77
N TYR A 16 -3.63 12.14 -3.76
CA TYR A 16 -5.09 12.12 -3.76
C TYR A 16 -5.58 10.76 -3.26
N LEU A 17 -6.44 10.74 -2.24
CA LEU A 17 -6.94 9.51 -1.61
C LEU A 17 -5.82 8.57 -1.10
N GLY A 18 -4.66 9.13 -0.74
CA GLY A 18 -3.49 8.37 -0.31
C GLY A 18 -2.68 7.75 -1.46
N LEU A 19 -3.02 8.01 -2.71
CA LEU A 19 -2.31 7.55 -3.91
C LEU A 19 -1.60 8.70 -4.62
N PRO A 20 -0.42 8.46 -5.22
CA PRO A 20 0.24 9.46 -6.07
C PRO A 20 -0.65 9.80 -7.28
N ILE A 21 -0.82 11.09 -7.57
CA ILE A 21 -1.61 11.56 -8.74
C ILE A 21 -0.91 11.20 -10.06
N ALA A 22 0.42 11.12 -10.06
CA ALA A 22 1.21 10.61 -11.18
C ALA A 22 2.43 9.85 -10.63
N VAL A 23 2.70 8.67 -11.20
CA VAL A 23 3.84 7.83 -10.82
C VAL A 23 4.89 7.87 -11.94
N GLY A 24 6.01 8.55 -11.68
CA GLY A 24 7.15 8.62 -12.62
C GLY A 24 7.94 7.30 -12.68
N LYS A 25 8.92 7.22 -13.59
CA LYS A 25 9.77 6.03 -13.82
C LYS A 25 10.60 5.57 -12.61
N VAL A 26 10.79 6.42 -11.60
CA VAL A 26 11.59 6.12 -10.40
C VAL A 26 10.77 6.35 -9.12
N ALA A 27 9.66 5.64 -8.99
CA ALA A 27 8.80 5.70 -7.81
C ALA A 27 9.28 4.78 -6.66
N ASP A 28 10.59 4.74 -6.43
CA ASP A 28 11.16 4.03 -5.28
C ASP A 28 10.68 4.74 -4.00
N GLY A 29 9.88 4.04 -3.19
CA GLY A 29 9.32 4.58 -1.95
C GLY A 29 7.89 5.11 -2.04
N THR A 30 7.32 5.35 -3.22
CA THR A 30 5.94 5.88 -3.35
C THR A 30 4.90 4.96 -2.72
N PHE A 31 5.09 3.64 -2.85
CA PHE A 31 4.21 2.63 -2.29
C PHE A 31 4.69 2.09 -0.93
N SER A 32 5.74 2.66 -0.32
CA SER A 32 6.30 2.20 0.96
C SER A 32 5.31 2.34 2.13
N TYR A 33 4.32 3.23 2.01
CA TYR A 33 3.28 3.40 3.03
C TYR A 33 2.37 2.15 3.16
N ILE A 34 2.17 1.39 2.08
CA ILE A 34 1.33 0.19 2.06
C ILE A 34 1.87 -0.89 3.02
N PRO A 35 3.12 -1.39 2.85
CA PRO A 35 3.67 -2.41 3.73
C PRO A 35 3.90 -1.85 5.15
N ASN A 36 4.19 -0.56 5.33
CA ASN A 36 4.30 0.04 6.66
C ASN A 36 2.96 0.04 7.42
N ARG A 37 1.85 0.31 6.72
CA ARG A 37 0.52 0.26 7.33
C ARG A 37 0.14 -1.16 7.74
N ILE A 38 0.45 -2.15 6.90
CA ILE A 38 0.28 -3.57 7.23
C ILE A 38 1.14 -3.93 8.45
N ARG A 39 2.41 -3.49 8.50
CA ARG A 39 3.30 -3.69 9.65
C ARG A 39 2.71 -3.12 10.94
N SER A 40 2.11 -1.94 10.87
CA SER A 40 1.47 -1.30 12.03
C SER A 40 0.29 -2.09 12.56
N PHE A 41 -0.49 -2.74 11.68
CA PHE A 41 -1.59 -3.60 12.10
C PHE A 41 -1.06 -4.86 12.80
N VAL A 42 -0.15 -5.60 12.16
CA VAL A 42 0.38 -6.85 12.71
C VAL A 42 1.12 -6.64 14.02
N CYS A 43 1.86 -5.54 14.17
CA CYS A 43 2.56 -5.20 15.42
C CYS A 43 1.60 -4.75 16.54
N GLY A 44 0.40 -4.29 16.19
CA GLY A 44 -0.64 -3.90 17.14
C GLY A 44 -1.60 -5.03 17.51
N TRP A 45 -1.55 -6.16 16.80
CA TRP A 45 -2.36 -7.34 17.11
C TRP A 45 -1.67 -8.16 18.19
N GLY A 46 -2.41 -8.55 19.24
CA GLY A 46 -1.90 -9.40 20.30
C GLY A 46 -1.51 -10.77 19.74
N GLU A 47 -0.22 -10.98 19.49
CA GLU A 47 0.33 -12.14 18.78
C GLU A 47 0.04 -13.50 19.47
N ARG A 48 -0.36 -13.50 20.75
CA ARG A 48 -0.41 -14.70 21.59
C ARG A 48 -1.81 -15.15 22.04
N ASP A 49 -2.85 -14.34 21.83
CA ASP A 49 -4.19 -14.59 22.43
C ASP A 49 -5.30 -14.82 21.39
N LEU A 50 -4.98 -14.79 20.09
CA LEU A 50 -5.98 -14.90 19.03
C LEU A 50 -6.05 -16.32 18.46
N SER A 51 -7.27 -16.85 18.35
CA SER A 51 -7.52 -18.11 17.63
C SER A 51 -7.10 -18.01 16.16
N CYS A 52 -6.78 -19.14 15.51
CA CYS A 52 -6.39 -19.13 14.09
C CYS A 52 -7.46 -18.46 13.20
N THR A 53 -8.74 -18.71 13.46
CA THR A 53 -9.85 -18.06 12.75
C THR A 53 -9.85 -16.55 12.96
N ALA A 54 -9.65 -16.08 14.19
CA ALA A 54 -9.58 -14.65 14.48
C ALA A 54 -8.38 -13.98 13.78
N ARG A 55 -7.22 -14.66 13.75
CA ARG A 55 -6.03 -14.17 13.03
C ARG A 55 -6.26 -14.06 11.53
N GLU A 56 -6.89 -15.06 10.91
CA GLU A 56 -7.22 -15.03 9.49
C GLU A 56 -8.18 -13.89 9.13
N GLU A 57 -9.23 -13.68 9.93
CA GLU A 57 -10.21 -12.62 9.70
C GLU A 57 -9.58 -11.22 9.85
N LEU A 58 -8.68 -11.02 10.81
CA LEU A 58 -7.94 -9.76 10.94
C LEU A 58 -7.06 -9.47 9.72
N ILE A 59 -6.35 -10.48 9.20
CA ILE A 59 -5.53 -10.37 8.00
C ILE A 59 -6.40 -9.96 6.80
N LYS A 60 -7.54 -10.63 6.58
CA LYS A 60 -8.46 -10.29 5.48
C LYS A 60 -9.05 -8.89 5.62
N ALA A 61 -9.56 -8.56 6.81
CA ALA A 61 -10.27 -7.30 7.03
C ALA A 61 -9.36 -6.07 6.96
N ASN A 62 -8.09 -6.18 7.38
CA ASN A 62 -7.19 -5.05 7.46
C ASN A 62 -6.03 -5.16 6.47
N ALA A 63 -5.20 -6.20 6.58
CA ALA A 63 -3.96 -6.29 5.81
C ALA A 63 -4.23 -6.43 4.30
N GLN A 64 -5.24 -7.22 3.90
CA GLN A 64 -5.63 -7.35 2.49
C GLN A 64 -6.38 -6.14 1.96
N ALA A 65 -7.17 -5.43 2.80
CA ALA A 65 -7.94 -4.27 2.38
C ALA A 65 -7.07 -3.05 2.01
N VAL A 66 -5.91 -2.88 2.66
CA VAL A 66 -4.99 -1.76 2.43
C VAL A 66 -4.48 -1.66 0.98
N PRO A 67 -3.95 -2.73 0.37
CA PRO A 67 -3.45 -2.67 -1.00
C PRO A 67 -4.54 -2.80 -2.07
N THR A 68 -5.79 -3.16 -1.75
CA THR A 68 -6.87 -3.38 -2.74
C THR A 68 -7.06 -2.19 -3.70
N TYR A 69 -7.21 -0.99 -3.15
CA TYR A 69 -7.41 0.21 -3.95
C TYR A 69 -6.14 0.61 -4.74
N PRO A 70 -4.95 0.71 -4.11
CA PRO A 70 -3.69 0.94 -4.83
C PRO A 70 -3.40 -0.04 -5.97
N MET A 71 -3.66 -1.34 -5.76
CA MET A 71 -3.44 -2.38 -6.78
C MET A 71 -4.44 -2.30 -7.94
N SER A 72 -5.64 -1.77 -7.72
CA SER A 72 -6.60 -1.52 -8.79
C SER A 72 -6.18 -0.36 -9.69
N CYS A 73 -5.47 0.64 -9.14
CA CYS A 73 -5.07 1.84 -9.88
C CYS A 73 -3.67 1.74 -10.47
N PHE A 74 -2.76 0.97 -9.86
CA PHE A 74 -1.34 0.95 -10.21
C PHE A 74 -0.74 -0.46 -10.17
N LYS A 75 0.26 -0.68 -11.03
CA LYS A 75 1.13 -1.85 -10.94
C LYS A 75 2.14 -1.64 -9.81
N ILE A 76 1.91 -2.33 -8.69
CA ILE A 76 2.79 -2.26 -7.52
C ILE A 76 4.11 -3.00 -7.81
N PRO A 77 5.28 -2.44 -7.43
CA PRO A 77 6.57 -3.10 -7.61
C PRO A 77 6.69 -4.36 -6.75
N ALA A 78 7.35 -5.39 -7.30
CA ALA A 78 7.46 -6.71 -6.67
C ALA A 78 8.12 -6.67 -5.27
N ASP A 79 9.07 -5.77 -5.04
CA ASP A 79 9.71 -5.59 -3.72
C ASP A 79 8.70 -5.21 -2.63
N VAL A 80 7.76 -4.32 -2.96
CA VAL A 80 6.70 -3.90 -2.03
C VAL A 80 5.77 -5.07 -1.73
N CYS A 81 5.38 -5.83 -2.75
CA CYS A 81 4.60 -7.06 -2.56
C CYS A 81 5.31 -8.06 -1.65
N LYS A 82 6.61 -8.28 -1.87
CA LYS A 82 7.42 -9.17 -1.02
C LYS A 82 7.44 -8.72 0.44
N LYS A 83 7.60 -7.42 0.70
CA LYS A 83 7.55 -6.86 2.07
C LYS A 83 6.18 -7.09 2.73
N MET A 84 5.08 -6.88 2.00
CA MET A 84 3.73 -7.16 2.52
C MET A 84 3.58 -8.63 2.91
N THR A 85 4.00 -9.55 2.02
CA THR A 85 3.96 -10.99 2.29
C THR A 85 4.78 -11.35 3.52
N THR A 86 6.01 -10.83 3.65
CA THR A 86 6.85 -11.09 4.83
C THR A 86 6.17 -10.68 6.13
N TYR A 87 5.52 -9.51 6.19
CA TYR A 87 4.84 -9.06 7.41
C TYR A 87 3.63 -9.94 7.76
N VAL A 88 2.83 -10.35 6.78
CA VAL A 88 1.68 -11.23 7.00
C VAL A 88 2.15 -12.64 7.40
N SER A 89 3.18 -13.18 6.75
CA SER A 89 3.73 -14.51 7.06
C SER A 89 4.38 -14.59 8.43
N ASN A 90 5.00 -13.51 8.91
CA ASN A 90 5.58 -13.48 10.27
C ASN A 90 4.50 -13.44 11.37
N TYR A 91 3.31 -12.93 11.07
CA TYR A 91 2.21 -12.84 12.03
C TYR A 91 1.37 -14.13 12.09
N TRP A 92 1.37 -14.92 11.02
CA TRP A 92 0.66 -16.19 10.93
C TRP A 92 1.35 -17.30 11.72
#